data_AF-A0A0D0CW15-F1
#
_entry.id   AF-A0A0D0CW15-F1
#
_cell.length_a   1.000
_cell.length_b   1.000
_cell.length_c   1.000
_cell.angle_alpha   90.00
_cell.angle_beta   90.00
_cell.angle_gamma   90.00
#
_symmetry.space_group_name_H-M   'P 1'
#
loop_
_entity.id
_entity.type
_entity.pdbx_description
1 polymer ?
#
loop_
_entity_poly.entity_id
_entity_poly.type
_entity_poly.pdbx_seq_one_letter_code
_entity_poly.pdbx_strand_id
1 'polypeptide(L)' 'IKEIVTSRECLAVIDHGLLNMHQIFITTDAGDRCPDAVLSFGASLESARPASFGSCTFKGAELNYPVHEKEMLAII' A
#
# COMPACT_ATOMS: atom_id res chain seq x y z
N ILE A 1 15.09 11.50 -3.31
CA ILE A 1 14.12 10.60 -3.98
C ILE A 1 12.93 10.31 -3.08
N LYS A 2 13.13 9.73 -1.89
CA LYS A 2 12.02 9.40 -0.96
C LYS A 2 11.07 10.58 -0.70
N GLU A 3 11.59 11.75 -0.32
CA GLU A 3 10.77 12.95 -0.09
C GLU A 3 9.96 13.40 -1.31
N ILE A 4 10.53 13.23 -2.51
CA ILE A 4 9.88 13.62 -3.77
C ILE A 4 8.72 12.66 -4.05
N VAL A 5 8.93 11.35 -3.93
CA VAL A 5 7.88 10.34 -4.20
C VAL A 5 6.81 10.30 -3.12
N THR A 6 7.11 10.74 -1.90
CA THR A 6 6.12 10.93 -0.83
C THR A 6 5.53 12.34 -0.78
N SER A 7 5.87 13.19 -1.75
CA SER A 7 5.34 14.56 -1.79
C SER A 7 3.86 14.57 -2.17
N ARG A 8 3.18 15.65 -1.79
CA ARG A 8 1.77 15.89 -2.15
C ARG A 8 1.53 15.98 -3.66
N GLU A 9 2.55 16.29 -4.44
CA GLU A 9 2.43 16.38 -5.90
C GLU A 9 2.38 14.98 -6.55
N CYS A 10 2.95 13.98 -5.88
CA CYS A 10 2.97 12.60 -6.35
C CYS A 10 1.86 11.73 -5.74
N LEU A 11 1.35 12.09 -4.55
CA LEU A 11 0.32 11.33 -3.84
C LEU A 11 -1.06 12.01 -3.92
N ALA A 12 -2.10 11.19 -4.12
CA ALA A 12 -3.48 11.63 -4.04
C ALA A 12 -3.91 11.88 -2.59
N VAL A 13 -4.76 12.87 -2.39
CA VAL A 13 -5.44 13.10 -1.12
C VAL A 13 -6.76 12.34 -1.14
N ILE A 14 -7.03 11.57 -0.08
CA ILE A 14 -8.31 10.87 0.09
C ILE A 14 -9.36 11.91 0.44
N ASP A 15 -10.28 12.16 -0.49
CA ASP A 15 -11.45 12.99 -0.25
C ASP A 15 -12.61 12.14 0.26
N HIS A 16 -12.94 12.30 1.54
CA HIS A 16 -14.04 11.58 2.17
C HIS A 16 -15.42 11.90 1.57
N GLY A 17 -15.57 13.05 0.89
CA GLY A 17 -16.81 13.40 0.18
C GLY A 17 -17.07 12.55 -1.07
N LEU A 18 -16.03 11.88 -1.59
CA LEU A 18 -16.09 11.06 -2.81
C LEU A 18 -16.20 9.56 -2.52
N LEU A 19 -16.33 9.14 -1.26
CA LEU A 19 -16.41 7.72 -0.87
C LEU A 19 -17.64 6.98 -1.42
N ASN A 20 -18.63 7.69 -1.93
CA ASN A 20 -19.78 7.10 -2.62
C ASN A 20 -19.48 6.67 -4.06
N MET A 21 -18.44 7.26 -4.68
CA MET A 21 -18.04 7.02 -6.07
C MET A 21 -16.66 6.38 -6.18
N HIS A 22 -15.81 6.55 -5.16
CA HIS A 22 -14.44 6.06 -5.11
C HIS A 22 -14.30 5.03 -4.01
N GLN A 23 -13.38 4.10 -4.24
CA GLN A 23 -12.99 3.05 -3.32
C GLN A 23 -11.52 3.22 -2.93
N ILE A 24 -11.19 2.67 -1.77
CA ILE A 24 -9.81 2.55 -1.30
C ILE A 24 -9.33 1.15 -1.68
N PHE A 25 -8.23 1.10 -2.41
CA PHE A 25 -7.57 -0.13 -2.81
C PHE A 25 -6.26 -0.26 -2.04
N ILE A 26 -5.96 -1.48 -1.59
CA ILE A 26 -4.68 -1.83 -1.00
C ILE A 26 -4.06 -2.88 -1.91
N THR A 27 -2.89 -2.59 -2.45
CA THR A 27 -2.08 -3.55 -3.20
C THR A 27 -0.85 -3.88 -2.39
N THR A 28 -0.59 -5.16 -2.19
CA THR A 28 0.52 -5.67 -1.40
C THR A 28 1.47 -6.47 -2.26
N ASP A 29 2.74 -6.45 -1.90
CA ASP A 29 3.78 -7.34 -2.40
C ASP A 29 4.67 -7.74 -1.21
N ALA A 30 5.30 -8.91 -1.26
CA ALA A 30 6.24 -9.31 -0.24
C ALA A 30 7.45 -10.04 -0.83
N GLY A 31 8.62 -9.48 -0.55
CA GLY A 31 9.88 -10.14 -0.83
C GLY A 31 10.33 -11.06 0.32
N ASP A 32 11.61 -11.46 0.28
CA ASP A 32 12.18 -12.29 1.33
C ASP A 32 12.32 -11.58 2.69
N ARG A 33 12.39 -10.25 2.69
CA ARG A 33 12.82 -9.45 3.86
C ARG A 33 11.81 -8.42 4.35
N CYS A 34 10.91 -7.98 3.48
CA CYS A 34 9.96 -6.92 3.78
C CYS A 34 8.65 -7.13 2.99
N PRO A 35 7.49 -6.86 3.60
CA PRO A 35 6.28 -6.61 2.87
C PRO A 35 6.19 -5.13 2.50
N ASP A 36 5.54 -4.86 1.38
CA ASP A 36 5.28 -3.54 0.85
C ASP A 36 3.78 -3.40 0.58
N ALA A 37 3.21 -2.25 0.91
CA ALA A 37 1.82 -1.93 0.64
C ALA A 37 1.68 -0.52 0.06
N VAL A 38 0.84 -0.40 -0.97
CA VAL A 38 0.40 0.88 -1.52
C VAL A 38 -1.09 1.02 -1.28
N LEU A 39 -1.49 2.13 -0.67
CA LEU A 39 -2.88 2.51 -0.53
C LEU A 39 -3.22 3.50 -1.64
N SER A 40 -4.23 3.17 -2.44
CA SER A 40 -4.66 3.93 -3.61
C SER A 40 -6.14 4.31 -3.51
N PHE A 41 -6.52 5.43 -4.12
CA PHE A 41 -7.88 5.96 -4.10
C PHE A 41 -8.36 6.25 -5.52
N GLY A 42 -9.51 5.71 -5.91
CA GLY A 42 -10.00 5.74 -7.29
C GLY A 42 -11.40 5.17 -7.46
N ALA A 43 -12.00 5.37 -8.64
CA ALA A 43 -13.27 4.72 -8.98
C ALA A 43 -13.09 3.22 -9.32
N SER A 44 -11.92 2.83 -9.81
CA SER A 44 -11.51 1.44 -10.09
C SER A 44 -10.04 1.25 -9.74
N LEU A 45 -9.56 0.00 -9.68
CA LEU A 45 -8.15 -0.30 -9.39
C LEU A 45 -7.20 0.32 -10.43
N GLU A 46 -7.58 0.31 -11.71
CA GLU A 46 -6.78 0.82 -12.82
C GLU A 46 -6.70 2.36 -12.85
N SER A 47 -7.72 3.02 -12.31
CA SER A 47 -7.80 4.50 -12.26
C SER A 47 -7.36 5.07 -10.91
N ALA A 48 -7.15 4.23 -9.91
CA ALA A 48 -6.76 4.64 -8.58
C ALA A 48 -5.36 5.22 -8.55
N ARG A 49 -5.22 6.33 -7.82
CA ARG A 49 -3.94 6.99 -7.61
C ARG A 49 -3.39 6.67 -6.22
N PRO A 50 -2.07 6.47 -6.09
CA PRO A 50 -1.46 6.18 -4.81
C PRO A 50 -1.63 7.38 -3.86
N ALA A 51 -2.08 7.11 -2.64
CA ALA A 51 -2.26 8.09 -1.58
C ALA A 51 -1.24 7.90 -0.44
N SER A 52 -0.77 6.67 -0.22
CA SER A 52 0.26 6.36 0.77
C SER A 52 1.02 5.08 0.41
N PHE A 53 2.23 4.94 0.96
CA PHE A 53 3.07 3.75 0.86
C PHE A 53 3.60 3.36 2.24
N GLY A 54 3.59 2.06 2.53
CA GLY A 54 4.12 1.48 3.75
C GLY A 54 5.02 0.29 3.46
N SER A 55 6.08 0.15 4.25
CA SER A 55 7.01 -0.99 4.20
C SER A 55 7.62 -1.20 5.57
N CYS A 56 7.86 -2.45 5.95
CA CYS A 56 8.53 -2.81 7.19
C CYS A 56 9.48 -3.99 6.97
N THR A 57 10.35 -4.29 7.94
CA THR A 57 11.22 -5.48 7.85
C THR A 57 10.62 -6.60 8.68
N PHE A 58 10.57 -7.81 8.11
CA PHE A 58 10.12 -9.00 8.83
C PHE A 58 11.01 -9.29 10.04
N LYS A 59 10.42 -9.88 11.09
CA LYS A 59 11.10 -10.23 12.34
C LYS A 59 10.82 -11.67 12.74
N GLY A 60 11.87 -12.37 13.19
CA GLY A 60 11.76 -13.69 13.80
C GLY A 60 11.06 -14.71 12.90
N ALA A 61 9.89 -15.18 13.32
CA ALA A 61 9.12 -16.20 12.62
C ALA A 61 8.60 -15.73 11.25
N GLU A 62 8.31 -14.43 11.07
CA GLU A 62 7.74 -13.86 9.85
C GLU A 62 8.62 -14.13 8.60
N LEU A 63 9.94 -14.24 8.79
CA LEU A 63 10.88 -14.56 7.71
C LEU A 63 10.64 -15.95 7.10
N ASN A 64 10.02 -16.86 7.84
CA ASN A 64 9.78 -18.24 7.42
C ASN A 64 8.37 -18.48 6.88
N TYR A 65 7.49 -17.48 6.91
CA TYR A 65 6.14 -17.61 6.36
C TYR A 65 6.18 -17.78 4.84
N PRO A 66 5.20 -18.49 4.26
CA PRO A 66 5.02 -18.51 2.82
C PRO A 66 4.67 -17.10 2.30
N VAL A 67 5.00 -16.80 1.05
CA VAL A 67 4.91 -15.45 0.46
C VAL A 67 3.52 -14.83 0.62
N HIS A 68 2.44 -15.59 0.40
CA HIS A 68 1.08 -15.07 0.54
C HIS A 68 0.73 -14.67 1.99
N GLU A 69 1.28 -15.35 2.99
CA GLU A 69 1.13 -14.94 4.40
C GLU A 69 2.00 -13.71 4.72
N LYS A 70 3.17 -13.61 4.10
CA LYS A 70 4.04 -12.42 4.20
C LYS A 70 3.38 -11.17 3.61
N GLU A 71 2.68 -11.30 2.47
CA GLU A 71 1.90 -10.20 1.88
C GLU A 71 0.76 -9.76 2.81
N MET A 72 0.09 -10.71 3.46
CA MET A 72 -0.96 -10.41 4.45
C MET A 72 -0.43 -9.60 5.64
N LEU A 73 0.83 -9.79 6.06
CA LEU A 73 1.45 -8.99 7.13
C LEU A 73 1.50 -7.49 6.83
N ALA A 74 1.38 -7.07 5.56
CA ALA A 74 1.35 -5.66 5.19
C ALA A 74 0.02 -4.96 5.57
N ILE A 75 -1.03 -5.72 5.89
CA ILE A 75 -2.39 -5.23 6.12
C ILE A 75 -2.74 -5.17 7.62
N ILE A 76 -2.02 -5.91 8.46
CA ILE A 76 -2.35 -6.16 9.88
C ILE A 76 -1.77 -5.12 10.83
#